data_AF-A0AAV4ZHI6-F1
#
_entry.id   AF-A0AAV4ZHI6-F1
#
_cell.length_a   1.000
_cell.length_b   1.000
_cell.length_c   1.000
_cell.angle_alpha   90.00
_cell.angle_beta   90.00
_cell.angle_gamma   90.00
#
_symmetry.space_group_name_H-M   'P 1'
#
loop_
_entity.id
_entity.type
_entity.pdbx_description
1 polymer ?
#
loop_
_entity_poly.entity_id
_entity_poly.type
_entity_poly.pdbx_seq_one_letter_code
_entity_poly.pdbx_strand_id
1 'polypeptide(L)'
;MRRPAAIDPRISLAADPAYAGLKARIIARTGHHYYADKDDLLSDRLRRRFRALGVADAAAYAALLERSPEEWTALEAEITIGETFFFRYAEQFAALRETILPDLLAARAAERSLRIWSAGCSTGAEPYSLAILVHELLGRALPDWQVTILGTDISAAALATARAAAYGRWALRTSPPEERMRYFRAVPPQPGAAREGGYALRETYRRMVRFERRNLLELVGGGAPPHLDGFDLILCRNVLIYFEAETVAALMRAFGARLRDRGWLLIGHAEPNPAFAGWLDAVSLPGTVAYRRPGEAPPAEARPPRAAPPGPWQPPTLPELPPARREPIPEPVSGPISELGSEPTAPPDEPAPPPGPAEALPPEGKESGPDPAPDPEAALAEIRARADAGESGAAWRALRAALAARPTDPTLRFYEGLIAASLGREAEAERAFRAALYLDPGFVMAHHHLGLLLAGLGRTEAARRALDNALRLSQALPPETVLREGDGATAAEIAAGARAARDGIGR
;
A
#
# COMPACT_ATOMS: atom_id res chain seq x y z
N MET A 1 -48.34 -2.99 -10.38
CA MET A 1 -47.14 -2.91 -9.50
C MET A 1 -46.55 -1.51 -9.62
N ARG A 2 -46.60 -0.70 -8.56
CA ARG A 2 -45.93 0.62 -8.55
C ARG A 2 -44.43 0.40 -8.47
N ARG A 3 -43.64 1.05 -9.34
CA ARG A 3 -42.19 1.16 -9.16
C ARG A 3 -41.93 1.77 -7.77
N PRO A 4 -40.99 1.23 -6.96
CA PRO A 4 -40.60 1.90 -5.72
C PRO A 4 -40.13 3.32 -6.05
N ALA A 5 -40.54 4.29 -5.22
CA ALA A 5 -40.14 5.68 -5.39
C ALA A 5 -38.60 5.76 -5.34
N ALA A 6 -38.01 6.47 -6.30
CA ALA A 6 -36.58 6.71 -6.32
C ALA A 6 -36.17 7.46 -5.05
N ILE A 7 -35.10 7.01 -4.40
CA ILE A 7 -34.49 7.69 -3.25
C ILE A 7 -34.19 9.13 -3.66
N ASP A 8 -34.73 10.13 -2.94
CA ASP A 8 -34.32 11.52 -3.15
C ASP A 8 -32.83 11.63 -2.79
N PRO A 9 -31.94 11.94 -3.75
CA PRO A 9 -30.50 12.03 -3.49
C PRO A 9 -30.16 13.11 -2.45
N ARG A 10 -31.08 14.05 -2.17
CA ARG A 10 -30.88 15.17 -1.24
C ARG A 10 -31.16 14.82 0.23
N ILE A 11 -31.83 13.71 0.53
CA ILE A 11 -32.08 13.28 1.92
C ILE A 11 -30.90 12.45 2.38
N SER A 12 -30.11 12.94 3.34
CA SER A 12 -29.00 12.18 3.94
C SER A 12 -29.51 10.85 4.47
N LEU A 13 -28.87 9.72 4.09
CA LEU A 13 -29.22 8.41 4.63
C LEU A 13 -28.99 8.36 6.14
N ALA A 14 -28.08 9.19 6.67
CA ALA A 14 -27.89 9.37 8.10
C ALA A 14 -29.14 9.94 8.82
N ALA A 15 -30.07 10.58 8.09
CA ALA A 15 -31.34 11.05 8.64
C ALA A 15 -32.45 9.98 8.63
N ASP A 16 -32.23 8.81 8.05
CA ASP A 16 -33.15 7.69 8.08
C ASP A 16 -33.19 7.07 9.50
N PRO A 17 -34.36 6.96 10.16
CA PRO A 17 -34.46 6.39 11.51
C PRO A 17 -33.89 4.98 11.66
N ALA A 18 -33.89 4.18 10.59
CA ALA A 18 -33.37 2.81 10.61
C ALA A 18 -31.86 2.73 10.33
N TYR A 19 -31.23 3.83 9.92
CA TYR A 19 -29.80 3.85 9.56
C TYR A 19 -28.89 3.47 10.73
N ALA A 20 -29.13 4.03 11.92
CA ALA A 20 -28.30 3.75 13.09
C ALA A 20 -28.28 2.24 13.44
N GLY A 21 -29.44 1.58 13.37
CA GLY A 21 -29.56 0.14 13.59
C GLY A 21 -28.87 -0.69 12.50
N LEU A 22 -29.03 -0.30 11.22
CA LEU A 22 -28.36 -0.93 10.10
C LEU A 22 -26.83 -0.83 10.23
N LYS A 23 -26.32 0.37 10.52
CA LYS A 23 -24.90 0.65 10.74
C LYS A 23 -24.35 -0.20 11.89
N ALA A 24 -25.02 -0.20 13.04
CA ALA A 24 -24.61 -1.02 14.19
C ALA A 24 -24.50 -2.50 13.82
N ARG A 25 -25.46 -3.02 13.05
CA ARG A 25 -25.44 -4.41 12.57
C ARG A 25 -24.30 -4.70 11.59
N ILE A 26 -23.98 -3.77 10.69
CA ILE A 26 -22.85 -3.90 9.75
C ILE A 26 -21.53 -3.92 10.52
N ILE A 27 -21.35 -2.98 11.46
CA ILE A 27 -20.14 -2.90 12.29
C ILE A 27 -20.02 -4.17 13.14
N ALA A 28 -21.09 -4.61 13.80
CA ALA A 28 -21.07 -5.83 14.62
C ALA A 28 -20.70 -7.08 13.82
N ARG A 29 -21.17 -7.19 12.56
CA ARG A 29 -20.86 -8.34 11.70
C ARG A 29 -19.44 -8.29 11.13
N THR A 30 -18.99 -7.13 10.68
CA THR A 30 -17.75 -7.00 9.88
C THR A 30 -16.56 -6.49 10.68
N GLY A 31 -16.80 -5.85 11.82
CA GLY A 31 -15.81 -5.21 12.67
C GLY A 31 -15.30 -3.87 12.15
N HIS A 32 -15.79 -3.37 11.01
CA HIS A 32 -15.36 -2.10 10.42
C HIS A 32 -15.85 -0.88 11.23
N HIS A 33 -15.38 -0.73 12.47
CA HIS A 33 -15.62 0.41 13.33
C HIS A 33 -15.05 1.71 12.74
N TYR A 34 -14.18 1.65 11.74
CA TYR A 34 -13.86 2.80 10.91
C TYR A 34 -15.08 3.61 10.44
N TYR A 35 -16.24 2.96 10.28
CA TYR A 35 -17.49 3.64 9.92
C TYR A 35 -18.26 4.25 11.10
N ALA A 36 -17.81 4.08 12.35
CA ALA A 36 -18.47 4.60 13.55
C ALA A 36 -18.61 6.13 13.54
N ASP A 37 -17.64 6.84 12.97
CA ASP A 37 -17.67 8.32 12.87
C ASP A 37 -17.66 8.80 11.41
N LYS A 38 -17.88 7.90 10.43
CA LYS A 38 -17.84 8.20 8.99
C LYS A 38 -19.17 7.89 8.30
N ASP A 39 -20.23 8.52 8.80
CA ASP A 39 -21.60 8.31 8.33
C ASP A 39 -21.78 8.63 6.85
N ASP A 40 -21.18 9.73 6.37
CA ASP A 40 -21.28 10.12 4.96
C ASP A 40 -20.70 9.04 4.04
N LEU A 41 -19.50 8.54 4.37
CA LEU A 41 -18.82 7.51 3.58
C LEU A 41 -19.59 6.18 3.58
N LEU A 42 -20.08 5.73 4.74
CA LEU A 42 -20.88 4.50 4.81
C LEU A 42 -22.21 4.69 4.07
N SER A 43 -22.82 5.86 4.21
CA SER A 43 -24.08 6.21 3.55
C SER A 43 -23.95 6.16 2.03
N ASP A 44 -22.89 6.71 1.47
CA ASP A 44 -22.65 6.69 0.02
C ASP A 44 -22.47 5.27 -0.52
N ARG A 45 -21.75 4.43 0.21
CA ARG A 45 -21.59 3.00 -0.11
C ARG A 45 -22.93 2.27 -0.08
N LEU A 46 -23.73 2.48 0.96
CA LEU A 46 -25.06 1.88 1.09
C LEU A 46 -26.01 2.36 -0.01
N ARG A 47 -25.99 3.65 -0.37
CA ARG A 47 -26.81 4.17 -1.48
C ARG A 47 -26.50 3.49 -2.80
N ARG A 48 -25.24 3.17 -3.09
CA ARG A 48 -24.89 2.39 -4.30
C ARG A 48 -25.56 1.02 -4.28
N ARG A 49 -25.56 0.33 -3.14
CA ARG A 49 -26.31 -0.93 -2.96
C ARG A 49 -27.80 -0.74 -3.13
N PHE A 50 -28.39 0.31 -2.53
CA PHE A 50 -29.82 0.56 -2.61
C PHE A 50 -30.26 0.81 -4.05
N ARG A 51 -29.49 1.61 -4.81
CA ARG A 51 -29.74 1.86 -6.24
C ARG A 51 -29.64 0.57 -7.06
N ALA A 52 -28.62 -0.26 -6.82
CA ALA A 52 -28.44 -1.51 -7.54
C ALA A 52 -29.60 -2.50 -7.34
N LEU A 53 -30.25 -2.47 -6.18
CA LEU A 53 -31.33 -3.40 -5.81
C LEU A 53 -32.72 -2.77 -5.90
N GLY A 54 -32.82 -1.47 -6.18
CA GLY A 54 -34.09 -0.73 -6.14
C GLY A 54 -34.73 -0.67 -4.74
N VAL A 55 -33.93 -0.71 -3.68
CA VAL A 55 -34.39 -0.62 -2.29
C VAL A 55 -34.58 0.85 -1.91
N ALA A 56 -35.64 1.15 -1.15
CA ALA A 56 -36.07 2.53 -0.89
C ALA A 56 -35.40 3.18 0.33
N ASP A 57 -35.10 2.41 1.39
CA ASP A 57 -34.67 2.95 2.68
C ASP A 57 -33.84 1.93 3.49
N ALA A 58 -33.28 2.37 4.61
CA ALA A 58 -32.42 1.54 5.46
C ALA A 58 -33.19 0.38 6.11
N ALA A 59 -34.48 0.56 6.41
CA ALA A 59 -35.32 -0.48 7.00
C ALA A 59 -35.55 -1.64 6.01
N ALA A 60 -35.91 -1.31 4.77
CA ALA A 60 -36.10 -2.28 3.69
C ALA A 60 -34.79 -3.01 3.36
N TYR A 61 -33.66 -2.31 3.39
CA TYR A 61 -32.36 -2.92 3.17
C TYR A 61 -31.95 -3.85 4.34
N ALA A 62 -32.18 -3.45 5.59
CA ALA A 62 -31.93 -4.30 6.76
C ALA A 62 -32.75 -5.60 6.71
N ALA A 63 -34.02 -5.52 6.30
CA ALA A 63 -34.88 -6.69 6.11
C ALA A 63 -34.45 -7.58 4.92
N LEU A 64 -33.85 -6.99 3.88
CA LEU A 64 -33.24 -7.74 2.79
C LEU A 64 -32.02 -8.53 3.28
N LEU A 65 -31.14 -7.88 4.04
CA LEU A 65 -29.94 -8.51 4.62
C LEU A 65 -30.26 -9.68 5.57
N GLU A 66 -31.45 -9.73 6.19
CA GLU A 66 -31.87 -10.89 6.98
C GLU A 66 -32.14 -12.14 6.14
N ARG A 67 -32.52 -11.95 4.88
CA ARG A 67 -33.02 -13.04 4.02
C ARG A 67 -32.07 -13.39 2.87
N SER A 68 -31.05 -12.56 2.61
CA SER A 68 -30.09 -12.78 1.53
C SER A 68 -28.64 -12.76 2.03
N PRO A 69 -28.01 -13.94 2.20
CA PRO A 69 -26.57 -14.07 2.40
C PRO A 69 -25.74 -13.53 1.22
N GLU A 70 -26.30 -13.54 0.01
CA GLU A 70 -25.66 -13.01 -1.20
C GLU A 70 -25.51 -11.50 -1.10
N GLU A 71 -26.53 -10.79 -0.61
CA GLU A 71 -26.44 -9.34 -0.44
C GLU A 71 -25.43 -8.95 0.64
N TRP A 72 -25.28 -9.75 1.71
CA TRP A 72 -24.17 -9.56 2.65
C TRP A 72 -22.82 -9.62 1.96
N THR A 73 -22.64 -10.58 1.05
CA THR A 73 -21.38 -10.76 0.31
C THR A 73 -21.11 -9.55 -0.59
N ALA A 74 -22.14 -9.01 -1.25
CA ALA A 74 -22.01 -7.83 -2.09
C ALA A 74 -21.76 -6.54 -1.27
N LEU A 75 -22.41 -6.41 -0.11
CA LEU A 75 -22.18 -5.30 0.82
C LEU A 75 -20.76 -5.33 1.38
N GLU A 76 -20.28 -6.49 1.81
CA GLU A 76 -18.90 -6.66 2.31
C GLU A 76 -17.89 -6.18 1.26
N ALA A 77 -18.05 -6.58 -0.01
CA ALA A 77 -17.20 -6.11 -1.09
C ALA A 77 -17.28 -4.59 -1.32
N GLU A 78 -18.45 -3.99 -1.13
CA GLU A 78 -18.66 -2.54 -1.28
C GLU A 78 -18.03 -1.74 -0.14
N ILE A 79 -18.00 -2.26 1.09
CA ILE A 79 -17.50 -1.53 2.27
C ILE A 79 -16.04 -1.79 2.60
N THR A 80 -15.43 -2.85 2.06
CA THR A 80 -13.98 -3.07 2.17
C THR A 80 -13.22 -2.17 1.22
N ILE A 81 -12.21 -1.46 1.72
CA ILE A 81 -11.24 -0.74 0.88
C ILE A 81 -10.09 -1.71 0.59
N GLY A 82 -10.12 -2.31 -0.59
CA GLY A 82 -9.26 -3.44 -0.95
C GLY A 82 -7.95 -3.09 -1.65
N GLU A 83 -7.40 -1.88 -1.46
CA GLU A 83 -6.17 -1.54 -2.16
C GLU A 83 -5.02 -2.44 -1.72
N THR A 84 -4.40 -3.09 -2.71
CA THR A 84 -3.24 -3.95 -2.52
C THR A 84 -2.45 -4.05 -3.82
N PHE A 85 -1.13 -4.18 -3.70
CA PHE A 85 -0.23 -4.31 -4.84
C PHE A 85 1.00 -5.12 -4.46
N PHE A 86 1.69 -5.63 -5.46
CA PHE A 86 2.82 -6.53 -5.26
C PHE A 86 3.97 -5.80 -4.57
N PHE A 87 4.59 -6.44 -3.58
CA PHE A 87 5.72 -5.90 -2.82
C PHE A 87 5.41 -4.53 -2.18
N ARG A 88 4.16 -4.34 -1.74
CA ARG A 88 3.72 -3.14 -1.02
C ARG A 88 4.53 -2.96 0.27
N TYR A 89 5.09 -1.76 0.48
CA TYR A 89 6.10 -1.41 1.49
C TYR A 89 7.43 -2.17 1.32
N ALA A 90 8.43 -1.51 0.72
CA ALA A 90 9.65 -2.18 0.27
C ALA A 90 10.49 -2.74 1.42
N GLU A 91 10.33 -2.23 2.63
CA GLU A 91 11.15 -2.47 3.82
C GLU A 91 10.61 -3.60 4.64
N GLN A 92 9.29 -3.70 4.70
CA GLN A 92 8.65 -4.89 5.21
C GLN A 92 8.98 -6.08 4.32
N PHE A 93 9.00 -5.89 2.99
CA PHE A 93 9.48 -6.93 2.08
C PHE A 93 11.00 -7.15 2.13
N ALA A 94 11.81 -6.13 2.43
CA ALA A 94 13.24 -6.28 2.69
C ALA A 94 13.48 -7.07 3.98
N ALA A 95 12.80 -6.73 5.07
CA ALA A 95 12.81 -7.46 6.33
C ALA A 95 12.39 -8.93 6.15
N LEU A 96 11.34 -9.17 5.36
CA LEU A 96 10.93 -10.52 4.97
C LEU A 96 12.03 -11.27 4.22
N ARG A 97 12.61 -10.65 3.19
CA ARG A 97 13.63 -11.25 2.32
C ARG A 97 14.95 -11.50 3.03
N GLU A 98 15.41 -10.55 3.83
CA GLU A 98 16.78 -10.50 4.35
C GLU A 98 16.89 -11.07 5.77
N THR A 99 15.81 -11.06 6.55
CA THR A 99 15.85 -11.47 7.96
C THR A 99 14.82 -12.55 8.29
N ILE A 100 13.52 -12.27 8.14
CA ILE A 100 12.44 -13.10 8.70
C ILE A 100 12.36 -14.46 7.99
N LEU A 101 12.28 -14.49 6.66
CA LEU A 101 12.20 -15.75 5.92
C LEU A 101 13.50 -16.56 6.05
N PRO A 102 14.71 -15.99 5.95
CA PRO A 102 15.94 -16.71 6.23
C PRO A 102 16.00 -17.31 7.66
N ASP A 103 15.62 -16.57 8.70
CA ASP A 103 15.57 -17.07 10.09
C ASP A 103 14.59 -18.26 10.21
N LEU A 104 13.40 -18.15 9.61
CA LEU A 104 12.41 -19.23 9.61
C LEU A 104 12.88 -20.45 8.85
N LEU A 105 13.47 -20.29 7.67
CA LEU A 105 14.02 -21.39 6.88
C LEU A 105 15.15 -22.11 7.62
N ALA A 106 16.02 -21.37 8.32
CA ALA A 106 17.04 -21.98 9.17
C ALA A 106 16.41 -22.74 10.35
N ALA A 107 15.45 -22.12 11.04
CA ALA A 107 14.78 -22.70 12.19
C ALA A 107 13.92 -23.93 11.86
N ARG A 108 13.50 -24.09 10.60
CA ARG A 108 12.68 -25.21 10.12
C ARG A 108 13.43 -26.17 9.20
N ALA A 109 14.75 -26.03 9.05
CA ALA A 109 15.54 -26.84 8.12
C ALA A 109 15.45 -28.35 8.39
N ALA A 110 15.27 -28.76 9.65
CA ALA A 110 15.11 -30.17 10.03
C ALA A 110 13.75 -30.74 9.60
N GLU A 111 12.67 -29.97 9.76
CA GLU A 111 11.30 -30.38 9.39
C GLU A 111 11.02 -30.15 7.89
N ARG A 112 11.75 -29.23 7.26
CA ARG A 112 11.53 -28.73 5.89
C ARG A 112 10.08 -28.34 5.64
N SER A 113 9.43 -27.73 6.63
CA SER A 113 8.04 -27.27 6.55
C SER A 113 7.96 -25.79 6.88
N LEU A 114 7.19 -25.04 6.10
CA LEU A 114 6.99 -23.60 6.30
C LEU A 114 5.52 -23.26 6.07
N ARG A 115 4.87 -22.70 7.10
CA ARG A 115 3.46 -22.29 7.05
C ARG A 115 3.33 -20.79 7.23
N ILE A 116 2.79 -20.11 6.23
CA ILE A 116 2.61 -18.66 6.20
C ILE A 116 1.13 -18.32 6.06
N TRP A 117 0.66 -17.30 6.80
CA TRP A 117 -0.70 -16.77 6.69
C TRP A 117 -0.67 -15.27 6.40
N SER A 118 -1.29 -14.87 5.29
CA SER A 118 -1.65 -13.47 4.99
C SER A 118 -3.13 -13.24 5.33
N ALA A 119 -3.37 -12.55 6.44
CA ALA A 119 -4.67 -12.27 7.02
C ALA A 119 -5.21 -10.91 6.55
N GLY A 120 -6.27 -10.92 5.75
CA GLY A 120 -6.79 -9.76 5.01
C GLY A 120 -6.02 -9.53 3.71
N CYS A 121 -5.91 -10.58 2.89
CA CYS A 121 -5.04 -10.57 1.71
C CYS A 121 -5.58 -9.80 0.50
N SER A 122 -6.81 -9.28 0.57
CA SER A 122 -7.52 -8.60 -0.52
C SER A 122 -7.42 -9.40 -1.84
N THR A 123 -7.01 -8.76 -2.94
CA THR A 123 -6.89 -9.36 -4.28
C THR A 123 -5.65 -10.24 -4.45
N GLY A 124 -4.93 -10.57 -3.38
CA GLY A 124 -3.92 -11.64 -3.36
C GLY A 124 -2.49 -11.21 -3.67
N ALA A 125 -2.22 -9.92 -3.87
CA ALA A 125 -0.87 -9.44 -4.17
C ALA A 125 0.15 -9.79 -3.06
N GLU A 126 -0.24 -9.64 -1.79
CA GLU A 126 0.64 -9.96 -0.64
C GLU A 126 1.04 -11.45 -0.56
N PRO A 127 0.11 -12.43 -0.52
CA PRO A 127 0.49 -13.84 -0.44
C PRO A 127 1.26 -14.31 -1.68
N TYR A 128 1.03 -13.70 -2.85
CA TYR A 128 1.84 -14.01 -4.03
C TYR A 128 3.24 -13.39 -3.99
N SER A 129 3.42 -12.19 -3.44
CA SER A 129 4.76 -11.65 -3.18
C SER A 129 5.54 -12.53 -2.19
N LEU A 130 4.88 -13.07 -1.16
CA LEU A 130 5.48 -14.07 -0.27
C LEU A 130 5.86 -15.36 -1.01
N ALA A 131 4.99 -15.87 -1.88
CA ALA A 131 5.28 -17.05 -2.70
C ALA A 131 6.51 -16.83 -3.59
N ILE A 132 6.64 -15.66 -4.21
CA ILE A 132 7.81 -15.29 -5.00
C ILE A 132 9.07 -15.28 -4.12
N LEU A 133 9.05 -14.61 -2.97
CA LEU A 133 10.21 -14.56 -2.07
C LEU A 133 10.64 -15.94 -1.58
N VAL A 134 9.70 -16.76 -1.12
CA VAL A 134 10.01 -18.13 -0.65
C VAL A 134 10.58 -18.98 -1.79
N HIS A 135 10.01 -18.86 -2.99
CA HIS A 135 10.53 -19.57 -4.17
C HIS A 135 11.96 -19.12 -4.51
N GLU A 136 12.26 -17.81 -4.45
CA GLU A 136 13.61 -17.30 -4.70
C GLU A 136 14.62 -17.79 -3.65
N LEU A 137 14.25 -17.74 -2.36
CA LEU A 137 15.13 -18.14 -1.26
C LEU A 137 15.42 -19.64 -1.25
N LEU A 138 14.41 -20.48 -1.50
CA LEU A 138 14.58 -21.94 -1.53
C LEU A 138 15.22 -22.43 -2.83
N GLY A 139 14.95 -21.75 -3.96
CA GLY A 139 15.53 -22.10 -5.26
C GLY A 139 15.39 -23.58 -5.59
N ARG A 140 16.54 -24.27 -5.75
CA ARG A 140 16.57 -25.72 -6.06
C ARG A 140 16.11 -26.62 -4.90
N ALA A 141 16.14 -26.12 -3.67
CA ALA A 141 15.67 -26.87 -2.50
C ALA A 141 14.14 -26.84 -2.35
N LEU A 142 13.42 -25.98 -3.09
CA LEU A 142 11.96 -25.84 -2.96
C LEU A 142 11.18 -27.18 -3.04
N PRO A 143 11.51 -28.15 -3.93
CA PRO A 143 10.81 -29.43 -3.98
C PRO A 143 10.95 -30.29 -2.71
N ASP A 144 11.98 -30.04 -1.90
CA ASP A 144 12.23 -30.75 -0.66
C ASP A 144 11.46 -30.14 0.53
N TRP A 145 10.78 -29.02 0.32
CA TRP A 145 10.08 -28.27 1.36
C TRP A 145 8.57 -28.36 1.21
N GLN A 146 7.88 -28.60 2.32
CA GLN A 146 6.43 -28.45 2.41
C GLN A 146 6.08 -26.99 2.74
N VAL A 147 5.90 -26.17 1.71
CA VAL A 147 5.48 -24.77 1.86
C VAL A 147 3.97 -24.64 1.73
N THR A 148 3.32 -24.03 2.71
CA THR A 148 1.89 -23.66 2.66
C THR A 148 1.74 -22.17 2.89
N ILE A 149 1.18 -21.45 1.91
CA ILE A 149 0.82 -20.04 2.05
C ILE A 149 -0.70 -19.92 1.98
N LEU A 150 -1.31 -19.45 3.07
CA LEU A 150 -2.74 -19.20 3.17
C LEU A 150 -3.02 -17.70 3.05
N GLY A 151 -3.82 -17.28 2.08
CA GLY A 151 -4.42 -15.95 2.03
C GLY A 151 -5.88 -16.01 2.48
N THR A 152 -6.28 -15.17 3.43
CA THR A 152 -7.69 -15.08 3.84
C THR A 152 -8.23 -13.67 3.73
N ASP A 153 -9.49 -13.53 3.33
CA ASP A 153 -10.17 -12.23 3.28
C ASP A 153 -11.68 -12.39 3.52
N ILE A 154 -12.35 -11.32 3.94
CA ILE A 154 -13.82 -11.29 4.10
C ILE A 154 -14.51 -11.16 2.73
N SER A 155 -13.88 -10.43 1.80
CA SER A 155 -14.43 -10.12 0.48
C SER A 155 -14.29 -11.30 -0.50
N ALA A 156 -15.41 -11.96 -0.79
CA ALA A 156 -15.43 -13.04 -1.78
C ALA A 156 -15.03 -12.56 -3.19
N ALA A 157 -15.35 -11.31 -3.54
CA ALA A 157 -14.97 -10.70 -4.82
C ALA A 157 -13.46 -10.49 -4.94
N ALA A 158 -12.82 -10.00 -3.87
CA ALA A 158 -11.36 -9.85 -3.83
C ALA A 158 -10.67 -11.22 -3.96
N LEU A 159 -11.15 -12.23 -3.23
CA LEU A 159 -10.63 -13.60 -3.31
C LEU A 159 -10.85 -14.25 -4.69
N ALA A 160 -11.91 -13.90 -5.40
CA ALA A 160 -12.09 -14.36 -6.78
C ALA A 160 -11.00 -13.81 -7.70
N THR A 161 -10.65 -12.53 -7.52
CA THR A 161 -9.53 -11.90 -8.26
C THR A 161 -8.20 -12.51 -7.87
N ALA A 162 -7.98 -12.77 -6.57
CA ALA A 162 -6.79 -13.45 -6.07
C ALA A 162 -6.62 -14.84 -6.70
N ARG A 163 -7.68 -15.66 -6.72
CA ARG A 163 -7.65 -17.00 -7.35
C ARG A 163 -7.43 -16.94 -8.86
N ALA A 164 -7.97 -15.93 -9.53
CA ALA A 164 -7.74 -15.71 -10.96
C ALA A 164 -6.28 -15.34 -11.26
N ALA A 165 -5.59 -14.70 -10.31
CA ALA A 165 -4.19 -14.29 -10.39
C ALA A 165 -3.86 -13.49 -11.67
N ALA A 166 -4.82 -12.68 -12.11
CA ALA A 166 -4.74 -11.83 -13.28
C ALA A 166 -4.86 -10.37 -12.84
N TYR A 167 -3.83 -9.58 -13.14
CA TYR A 167 -3.61 -8.26 -12.57
C TYR A 167 -3.41 -7.21 -13.66
N GLY A 168 -3.90 -6.00 -13.41
CA GLY A 168 -3.57 -4.83 -14.23
C GLY A 168 -2.17 -4.28 -13.92
N ARG A 169 -1.70 -3.33 -14.74
CA ARG A 169 -0.41 -2.65 -14.52
C ARG A 169 -0.35 -1.93 -13.15
N TRP A 170 -1.47 -1.42 -12.67
CA TRP A 170 -1.58 -0.71 -11.39
C TRP A 170 -1.18 -1.57 -10.19
N ALA A 171 -1.59 -2.84 -10.14
CA ALA A 171 -1.23 -3.77 -9.08
C ALA A 171 0.26 -4.14 -9.10
N LEU A 172 0.98 -3.83 -10.19
CA LEU A 172 2.41 -4.07 -10.39
C LEU A 172 3.23 -2.78 -10.46
N ARG A 173 2.66 -1.65 -10.01
CA ARG A 173 3.26 -0.30 -10.16
C ARG A 173 4.64 -0.15 -9.50
N THR A 174 4.92 -0.95 -8.49
CA THR A 174 6.19 -0.99 -7.75
C THR A 174 7.17 -2.05 -8.27
N SER A 175 6.75 -2.90 -9.22
CA SER A 175 7.60 -3.96 -9.78
C SER A 175 8.31 -3.45 -11.04
N PRO A 176 9.65 -3.47 -11.10
CA PRO A 176 10.41 -3.16 -12.30
C PRO A 176 9.96 -4.02 -13.50
N PRO A 177 10.08 -3.52 -14.76
CA PRO A 177 9.66 -4.28 -15.95
C PRO A 177 10.24 -5.70 -16.03
N GLU A 178 11.51 -5.86 -15.63
CA GLU A 178 12.22 -7.13 -15.65
C GLU A 178 11.62 -8.15 -14.67
N GLU A 179 11.35 -7.71 -13.43
CA GLU A 179 10.69 -8.53 -12.41
C GLU A 179 9.26 -8.91 -12.83
N ARG A 180 8.53 -7.96 -13.43
CA ARG A 180 7.21 -8.24 -14.00
C ARG A 180 7.28 -9.36 -15.05
N MET A 181 8.27 -9.32 -15.94
CA MET A 181 8.42 -10.36 -16.97
C MET A 181 8.90 -11.70 -16.39
N ARG A 182 9.66 -11.67 -15.29
CA ARG A 182 10.11 -12.87 -14.56
C ARG A 182 8.96 -13.59 -13.88
N TYR A 183 8.08 -12.88 -13.18
CA TYR A 183 7.04 -13.50 -12.34
C TYR A 183 5.70 -13.67 -13.03
N PHE A 184 5.44 -12.87 -14.07
CA PHE A 184 4.15 -12.86 -14.76
C PHE A 184 4.32 -13.23 -16.24
N ARG A 185 3.18 -13.46 -16.89
CA ARG A 185 3.03 -13.56 -18.34
C ARG A 185 2.13 -12.42 -18.78
N ALA A 186 2.54 -11.67 -19.80
CA ALA A 186 1.67 -10.67 -20.40
C ALA A 186 0.45 -11.35 -21.04
N VAL A 187 -0.72 -10.80 -20.77
CA VAL A 187 -2.01 -11.23 -21.35
C VAL A 187 -2.51 -10.06 -22.20
N PRO A 188 -2.62 -10.23 -23.52
CA PRO A 188 -3.12 -9.17 -24.39
C PRO A 188 -4.60 -8.86 -24.10
N PRO A 189 -5.06 -7.64 -24.40
CA PRO A 189 -6.48 -7.29 -24.32
C PRO A 189 -7.33 -8.24 -25.16
N GLN A 190 -8.47 -8.69 -24.60
CA GLN A 190 -9.46 -9.43 -25.37
C GLN A 190 -10.46 -8.44 -26.02
N PRO A 191 -10.80 -8.61 -27.31
CA PRO A 191 -11.82 -7.81 -27.96
C PRO A 191 -13.15 -7.90 -27.19
N GLY A 192 -13.72 -6.74 -26.81
CA GLY A 192 -14.99 -6.65 -26.08
C GLY A 192 -14.91 -6.83 -24.55
N ALA A 193 -13.73 -7.12 -23.99
CA ALA A 193 -13.54 -7.12 -22.54
C ALA A 193 -13.30 -5.68 -22.01
N ALA A 194 -13.83 -5.38 -20.82
CA ALA A 194 -13.57 -4.09 -20.15
C ALA A 194 -12.11 -3.90 -19.69
N ARG A 195 -11.27 -4.94 -19.79
CA ARG A 195 -9.86 -4.96 -19.37
C ARG A 195 -8.92 -4.84 -20.58
N GLU A 196 -8.03 -3.86 -20.56
CA GLU A 196 -7.08 -3.52 -21.65
C GLU A 196 -5.86 -4.48 -21.74
N GLY A 197 -6.02 -5.74 -21.35
CA GLY A 197 -4.91 -6.68 -21.14
C GLY A 197 -4.32 -6.54 -19.75
N GLY A 198 -3.36 -7.40 -19.41
CA GLY A 198 -2.82 -7.47 -18.06
C GLY A 198 -1.69 -8.47 -17.91
N TYR A 199 -1.49 -8.94 -16.69
CA TYR A 199 -0.43 -9.84 -16.30
C TYR A 199 -1.03 -11.01 -15.53
N ALA A 200 -0.82 -12.22 -16.02
CA ALA A 200 -1.15 -13.43 -15.29
C ALA A 200 0.06 -13.90 -14.51
N LEU A 201 -0.09 -14.14 -13.21
CA LEU A 201 0.99 -14.70 -12.39
C LEU A 201 1.34 -16.09 -12.92
N ARG A 202 2.64 -16.40 -13.00
CA ARG A 202 3.08 -17.72 -13.43
C ARG A 202 2.62 -18.80 -12.45
N GLU A 203 2.23 -19.94 -13.01
CA GLU A 203 1.63 -21.06 -12.27
C GLU A 203 2.53 -21.60 -11.14
N THR A 204 3.86 -21.48 -11.27
CA THR A 204 4.82 -21.91 -10.24
C THR A 204 4.60 -21.19 -8.90
N TYR A 205 4.30 -19.89 -8.93
CA TYR A 205 3.98 -19.11 -7.73
C TYR A 205 2.52 -19.30 -7.32
N ARG A 206 1.63 -19.37 -8.31
CA ARG A 206 0.19 -19.49 -8.08
C ARG A 206 -0.17 -20.70 -7.23
N ARG A 207 0.46 -21.85 -7.49
CA ARG A 207 0.20 -23.13 -6.80
C ARG A 207 0.65 -23.17 -5.34
N MET A 208 1.53 -22.26 -4.93
CA MET A 208 2.02 -22.19 -3.54
C MET A 208 1.00 -21.57 -2.59
N VAL A 209 -0.02 -20.88 -3.12
CA VAL A 209 -0.99 -20.10 -2.35
C VAL A 209 -2.39 -20.72 -2.41
N ARG A 210 -3.03 -20.81 -1.25
CA ARG A 210 -4.44 -21.18 -1.10
C ARG A 210 -5.23 -20.00 -0.55
N PHE A 211 -6.49 -19.87 -0.97
CA PHE A 211 -7.37 -18.78 -0.57
C PHE A 211 -8.64 -19.26 0.09
N GLU A 212 -8.92 -18.73 1.29
CA GLU A 212 -10.14 -19.03 2.05
C GLU A 212 -10.90 -17.74 2.41
N ARG A 213 -12.23 -17.78 2.38
CA ARG A 213 -13.03 -16.67 2.91
C ARG A 213 -13.07 -16.78 4.43
N ARG A 214 -12.67 -15.72 5.12
CA ARG A 214 -12.70 -15.63 6.58
C ARG A 214 -12.99 -14.22 7.04
N ASN A 215 -13.85 -14.11 8.04
CA ASN A 215 -13.94 -12.91 8.86
C ASN A 215 -12.96 -13.06 10.03
N LEU A 216 -12.04 -12.09 10.20
CA LEU A 216 -11.06 -12.14 11.29
C LEU A 216 -11.71 -12.15 12.67
N LEU A 217 -12.92 -11.58 12.82
CA LEU A 217 -13.65 -11.62 14.09
C LEU A 217 -13.98 -13.05 14.56
N GLU A 218 -14.04 -14.02 13.66
CA GLU A 218 -14.21 -15.44 14.02
C GLU A 218 -13.07 -15.97 14.91
N LEU A 219 -11.89 -15.33 14.86
CA LEU A 219 -10.74 -15.70 15.67
C LEU A 219 -10.90 -15.33 17.15
N VAL A 220 -11.71 -14.31 17.45
CA VAL A 220 -11.93 -13.80 18.80
C VAL A 220 -12.99 -14.62 19.55
N GLY A 221 -13.95 -15.21 18.82
CA GLY A 221 -15.08 -15.95 19.39
C GLY A 221 -14.81 -17.41 19.79
N GLY A 222 -13.55 -17.88 19.79
CA GLY A 222 -13.18 -19.23 20.23
C GLY A 222 -13.54 -20.37 19.25
N GLY A 223 -14.09 -20.06 18.07
CA GLY A 223 -14.55 -21.03 17.06
C GLY A 223 -13.65 -21.16 15.83
N ALA A 224 -12.41 -20.68 15.91
CA ALA A 224 -11.50 -20.78 14.76
C ALA A 224 -11.16 -22.25 14.46
N PRO A 225 -11.16 -22.64 13.17
CA PRO A 225 -10.83 -24.01 12.78
C PRO A 225 -9.41 -24.42 13.18
N PRO A 226 -9.18 -25.70 13.53
CA PRO A 226 -7.86 -26.20 13.90
C PRO A 226 -6.77 -26.03 12.83
N HIS A 227 -7.13 -25.96 11.54
CA HIS A 227 -6.15 -25.78 10.47
C HIS A 227 -5.53 -24.37 10.43
N LEU A 228 -6.09 -23.43 11.20
CA LEU A 228 -5.52 -22.08 11.40
C LEU A 228 -4.53 -22.00 12.57
N ASP A 229 -4.09 -23.12 13.14
CA ASP A 229 -3.05 -23.14 14.16
C ASP A 229 -1.70 -23.56 13.57
N GLY A 230 -0.61 -23.12 14.20
CA GLY A 230 0.75 -23.57 13.91
C GLY A 230 1.37 -22.94 12.65
N PHE A 231 1.31 -21.61 12.54
CA PHE A 231 1.98 -20.83 11.50
C PHE A 231 3.39 -20.38 11.93
N ASP A 232 4.33 -20.34 10.99
CA ASP A 232 5.67 -19.81 11.20
C ASP A 232 5.71 -18.29 10.99
N LEU A 233 4.84 -17.79 10.12
CA LEU A 233 4.73 -16.37 9.80
C LEU A 233 3.26 -16.00 9.60
N ILE A 234 2.81 -14.95 10.29
CA ILE A 234 1.50 -14.32 10.06
C ILE A 234 1.73 -12.87 9.64
N LEU A 235 1.07 -12.44 8.57
CA LEU A 235 0.97 -11.04 8.15
C LEU A 235 -0.47 -10.58 8.35
N CYS A 236 -0.67 -9.43 8.96
CA CYS A 236 -1.97 -8.75 9.01
C CYS A 236 -1.74 -7.25 8.82
N ARG A 237 -1.74 -6.81 7.55
CA ARG A 237 -1.26 -5.48 7.15
C ARG A 237 -2.36 -4.67 6.47
N ASN A 238 -2.56 -3.44 6.92
CA ASN A 238 -3.59 -2.50 6.44
C ASN A 238 -5.02 -3.00 6.62
N VAL A 239 -5.26 -3.76 7.69
CA VAL A 239 -6.55 -4.37 8.03
C VAL A 239 -6.95 -3.98 9.45
N LEU A 240 -6.00 -3.85 10.39
CA LEU A 240 -6.35 -3.59 11.79
C LEU A 240 -6.85 -2.16 12.02
N ILE A 241 -6.49 -1.23 11.12
CA ILE A 241 -6.97 0.16 11.06
C ILE A 241 -8.49 0.29 11.00
N TYR A 242 -9.21 -0.79 10.64
CA TYR A 242 -10.66 -0.76 10.57
C TYR A 242 -11.36 -1.16 11.87
N PHE A 243 -10.63 -1.74 12.84
CA PHE A 243 -11.19 -2.28 14.08
C PHE A 243 -10.96 -1.34 15.27
N GLU A 244 -11.80 -1.46 16.31
CA GLU A 244 -11.57 -0.80 17.60
C GLU A 244 -10.35 -1.38 18.33
N ALA A 245 -9.74 -0.58 19.21
CA ALA A 245 -8.56 -0.97 19.97
C ALA A 245 -8.73 -2.30 20.74
N GLU A 246 -9.90 -2.55 21.35
CA GLU A 246 -10.18 -3.80 22.06
C GLU A 246 -10.20 -5.01 21.11
N THR A 247 -10.83 -4.85 19.94
CA THR A 247 -10.87 -5.88 18.90
C THR A 247 -9.48 -6.15 18.35
N VAL A 248 -8.68 -5.11 18.09
CA VAL A 248 -7.27 -5.24 17.67
C VAL A 248 -6.48 -6.04 18.72
N ALA A 249 -6.59 -5.68 20.00
CA ALA A 249 -5.89 -6.41 21.07
C ALA A 249 -6.32 -7.88 21.18
N ALA A 250 -7.59 -8.19 20.92
CA ALA A 250 -8.09 -9.57 20.89
C ALA A 250 -7.58 -10.35 19.66
N LEU A 251 -7.61 -9.75 18.47
CA LEU A 251 -7.07 -10.33 17.24
C LEU A 251 -5.58 -10.61 17.34
N MET A 252 -4.81 -9.69 17.91
CA MET A 252 -3.38 -9.89 18.10
C MET A 252 -3.14 -11.10 19.01
N ARG A 253 -3.84 -11.22 20.14
CA ARG A 253 -3.75 -12.40 21.04
C ARG A 253 -4.08 -13.69 20.29
N ALA A 254 -5.11 -13.65 19.45
CA ALA A 254 -5.51 -14.77 18.62
C ALA A 254 -4.42 -15.14 17.58
N PHE A 255 -3.73 -14.17 16.98
CA PHE A 255 -2.60 -14.44 16.09
C PHE A 255 -1.41 -15.05 16.83
N GLY A 256 -1.02 -14.52 17.99
CA GLY A 256 0.11 -15.06 18.76
C GLY A 256 -0.10 -16.50 19.22
N ALA A 257 -1.31 -16.85 19.63
CA ALA A 257 -1.67 -18.23 19.98
C ALA A 257 -1.48 -19.22 18.81
N ARG A 258 -1.57 -18.72 17.58
CA ARG A 258 -1.47 -19.49 16.32
C ARG A 258 -0.06 -19.56 15.76
N LEU A 259 0.86 -18.74 16.26
CA LEU A 259 2.26 -18.83 15.87
C LEU A 259 2.92 -20.05 16.52
N ARG A 260 3.76 -20.74 15.76
CA ARG A 260 4.71 -21.71 16.32
C ARG A 260 5.79 -20.98 17.10
N ASP A 261 6.54 -21.72 17.91
CA ASP A 261 7.69 -21.17 18.62
C ASP A 261 8.68 -20.53 17.65
N ARG A 262 9.20 -19.37 18.04
CA ARG A 262 10.05 -18.50 17.21
C ARG A 262 9.38 -17.96 15.94
N GLY A 263 8.07 -18.15 15.79
CA GLY A 263 7.28 -17.62 14.68
C GLY A 263 7.19 -16.10 14.70
N TRP A 264 6.91 -15.52 13.55
CA TRP A 264 6.90 -14.08 13.33
C TRP A 264 5.49 -13.56 13.01
N LEU A 265 5.19 -12.37 13.50
CA LEU A 265 4.01 -11.58 13.16
C LEU A 265 4.43 -10.23 12.61
N LEU A 266 3.91 -9.89 11.44
CA LEU A 266 4.18 -8.61 10.77
C LEU A 266 2.86 -7.86 10.53
N ILE A 267 2.78 -6.62 11.03
CA ILE A 267 1.63 -5.73 10.87
C ILE A 267 2.02 -4.52 10.01
N GLY A 268 1.04 -3.81 9.45
CA GLY A 268 1.30 -2.63 8.61
C GLY A 268 1.82 -1.43 9.43
N HIS A 269 2.52 -0.49 8.78
CA HIS A 269 3.11 0.69 9.45
C HIS A 269 2.10 1.61 10.13
N ALA A 270 0.90 1.73 9.57
CA ALA A 270 -0.17 2.59 10.11
C ALA A 270 -1.04 1.88 11.16
N GLU A 271 -0.70 0.63 11.51
CA GLU A 271 -1.52 -0.15 12.43
C GLU A 271 -1.30 0.30 13.88
N PRO A 272 -2.36 0.31 14.71
CA PRO A 272 -2.21 0.56 16.13
C PRO A 272 -1.16 -0.39 16.71
N ASN A 273 -0.28 0.13 17.58
CA ASN A 273 0.68 -0.67 18.34
C ASN A 273 0.03 -1.05 19.69
N PRO A 274 -0.69 -2.19 19.80
CA PRO A 274 -1.24 -2.60 21.08
C PRO A 274 -0.09 -2.96 22.04
N ALA A 275 -0.28 -2.74 23.33
CA ALA A 275 0.68 -3.17 24.33
C ALA A 275 0.79 -4.72 24.32
N PHE A 276 1.86 -5.25 23.74
CA PHE A 276 2.13 -6.70 23.58
C PHE A 276 2.66 -7.40 24.84
N ALA A 277 2.60 -6.73 26.00
CA ALA A 277 3.37 -7.10 27.19
C ALA A 277 3.24 -8.59 27.54
N GLY A 278 4.32 -9.35 27.33
CA GLY A 278 4.53 -10.69 27.87
C GLY A 278 4.41 -11.89 26.91
N TRP A 279 4.06 -11.72 25.63
CA TRP A 279 3.81 -12.87 24.73
C TRP A 279 4.32 -12.72 23.28
N LEU A 280 4.68 -11.51 22.86
CA LEU A 280 5.42 -11.26 21.62
C LEU A 280 6.54 -10.26 21.90
N ASP A 281 7.74 -10.57 21.42
CA ASP A 281 8.90 -9.67 21.47
C ASP A 281 8.89 -8.76 20.25
N ALA A 282 8.88 -7.44 20.47
CA ALA A 282 9.07 -6.48 19.39
C ALA A 282 10.54 -6.50 18.93
N VAL A 283 10.75 -6.73 17.64
CA VAL A 283 12.06 -6.75 16.99
C VAL A 283 12.12 -5.59 16.01
N SER A 284 13.02 -4.65 16.28
CA SER A 284 13.30 -3.54 15.37
C SER A 284 14.15 -4.05 14.21
N LEU A 285 13.64 -3.87 12.99
CA LEU A 285 14.34 -4.17 11.73
C LEU A 285 14.52 -2.85 10.95
N PRO A 286 15.43 -2.80 9.96
CA PRO A 286 15.56 -1.61 9.12
C PRO A 286 14.21 -1.26 8.46
N GLY A 287 13.68 -0.06 8.73
CA GLY A 287 12.44 0.45 8.13
C GLY A 287 11.13 -0.17 8.66
N THR A 288 11.16 -1.10 9.62
CA THR A 288 9.93 -1.69 10.18
C THR A 288 10.15 -2.32 11.56
N VAL A 289 9.05 -2.51 12.28
CA VAL A 289 9.01 -3.39 13.46
C VAL A 289 8.28 -4.68 13.08
N ALA A 290 8.81 -5.81 13.53
CA ALA A 290 8.14 -7.10 13.47
C ALA A 290 8.06 -7.69 14.88
N TYR A 291 7.19 -8.66 15.09
CA TYR A 291 6.97 -9.28 16.39
C TYR A 291 7.34 -10.75 16.32
N ARG A 292 7.98 -11.27 17.36
CA ARG A 292 8.41 -12.67 17.40
C ARG A 292 7.84 -13.35 18.64
N ARG A 293 7.31 -14.55 18.47
CA ARG A 293 6.94 -15.41 19.60
C ARG A 293 8.23 -15.90 20.30
N PRO A 294 8.39 -15.67 21.61
CA PRO A 294 9.53 -16.20 22.34
C PRO A 294 9.53 -17.73 22.21
N GLY A 295 10.69 -18.33 21.95
CA GLY A 295 10.81 -19.78 21.94
C GLY A 295 10.77 -20.33 23.37
N GLU A 296 10.26 -21.55 23.54
CA GLU A 296 10.52 -22.30 24.77
C GLU A 296 12.05 -22.40 24.95
N ALA A 297 12.56 -21.90 26.08
CA ALA A 297 13.93 -22.15 26.44
C ALA A 297 14.07 -23.67 26.63
N PRO A 298 15.12 -24.33 26.10
CA PRO A 298 15.40 -25.71 26.49
C PRO A 298 15.45 -25.79 28.03
N PRO A 299 15.04 -26.92 28.64
CA PRO A 299 15.13 -27.11 30.09
C PRO A 299 16.52 -26.68 30.53
N ALA A 300 16.58 -25.80 31.53
CA ALA A 300 17.82 -25.18 31.97
C ALA A 300 18.81 -26.24 32.47
N GLU A 301 19.63 -26.79 31.57
CA GLU A 301 20.91 -27.34 31.96
C GLU A 301 21.72 -26.16 32.51
N ALA A 302 21.96 -26.26 33.81
CA ALA A 302 22.68 -25.34 34.69
C ALA A 302 23.49 -24.27 33.94
N ARG A 303 22.89 -23.09 33.75
CA ARG A 303 23.68 -21.88 33.52
C ARG A 303 24.59 -21.72 34.74
N PRO A 304 25.93 -21.61 34.57
CA PRO A 304 26.78 -21.22 35.68
C PRO A 304 26.28 -19.87 36.22
N PRO A 305 26.40 -19.62 37.54
CA PRO A 305 25.85 -18.44 38.16
C PRO A 305 26.32 -17.20 37.42
N ARG A 306 25.35 -16.39 36.99
CA ARG A 306 25.59 -15.10 36.34
C ARG A 306 26.47 -14.28 37.27
N ALA A 307 27.67 -13.94 36.82
CA ALA A 307 28.57 -13.05 37.55
C ALA A 307 27.81 -11.75 37.88
N ALA A 308 28.01 -11.26 39.11
CA ALA A 308 27.40 -10.02 39.58
C ALA A 308 27.65 -8.88 38.59
N PRO A 309 26.69 -7.95 38.41
CA PRO A 309 26.88 -6.83 37.51
C PRO A 309 28.15 -6.06 37.91
N PRO A 310 28.96 -5.58 36.96
CA PRO A 310 30.08 -4.71 37.29
C PRO A 310 29.53 -3.46 37.99
N GLY A 311 30.30 -2.96 38.95
CA GLY A 311 29.96 -1.73 39.68
C GLY A 311 29.76 -0.53 38.75
N PRO A 312 29.24 0.59 39.29
CA PRO A 312 28.93 1.78 38.49
C PRO A 312 30.15 2.23 37.67
N TRP A 313 29.92 2.41 36.36
CA TRP A 313 30.93 2.84 35.40
C TRP A 313 31.53 4.19 35.81
N GLN A 314 32.85 4.24 35.98
CA GLN A 314 33.60 5.49 36.11
C GLN A 314 34.17 5.86 34.73
N PRO A 315 33.88 7.07 34.20
CA PRO A 315 34.48 7.53 32.96
C PRO A 315 36.00 7.63 33.11
N PRO A 316 36.79 7.25 32.09
CA PRO A 316 38.23 7.48 32.10
C PRO A 316 38.52 8.98 32.04
N THR A 317 39.41 9.46 32.91
CA THR A 317 39.97 10.80 32.85
C THR A 317 40.81 10.92 31.58
N LEU A 318 40.31 11.68 30.60
CA LEU A 318 41.08 12.06 29.42
C LEU A 318 42.19 13.04 29.85
N PRO A 319 43.43 12.91 29.34
CA PRO A 319 44.44 13.94 29.53
C PRO A 319 43.99 15.23 28.81
N GLU A 320 44.18 16.39 29.46
CA GLU A 320 43.88 17.70 28.88
C GLU A 320 44.67 17.90 27.58
N LEU A 321 43.94 18.18 26.50
CA LEU A 321 44.52 18.61 25.23
C LEU A 321 45.10 20.02 25.38
N PRO A 322 46.30 20.30 24.85
CA PRO A 322 46.84 21.65 24.84
C PRO A 322 45.96 22.60 24.01
N PRO A 323 45.88 23.89 24.35
CA PRO A 323 45.00 24.83 23.68
C PRO A 323 45.36 24.99 22.20
N ALA A 324 44.35 24.85 21.33
CA ALA A 324 44.49 25.04 19.89
C ALA A 324 44.99 26.45 19.56
N ARG A 325 46.07 26.55 18.78
CA ARG A 325 46.51 27.81 18.17
C ARG A 325 45.43 28.25 17.17
N ARG A 326 44.90 29.45 17.38
CA ARG A 326 44.03 30.12 16.40
C ARG A 326 44.90 30.58 15.24
N GLU A 327 44.67 30.04 14.05
CA GLU A 327 45.18 30.66 12.82
C GLU A 327 44.32 31.90 12.48
N PRO A 328 44.94 33.01 12.02
CA PRO A 328 44.21 34.22 11.66
C PRO A 328 43.45 34.04 10.35
N ILE A 329 42.23 34.56 10.32
CA ILE A 329 41.37 34.63 9.14
C ILE A 329 42.01 35.64 8.15
N PRO A 330 42.24 35.29 6.88
CA PRO A 330 42.74 36.25 5.90
C PRO A 330 41.67 37.25 5.48
N GLU A 331 42.05 38.53 5.40
CA GLU A 331 41.20 39.66 4.97
C GLU A 331 40.86 39.62 3.46
N PRO A 332 39.75 40.23 3.04
CA PRO A 332 39.35 40.26 1.64
C PRO A 332 40.22 41.21 0.82
N VAL A 333 40.90 40.67 -0.19
CA VAL A 333 41.69 41.45 -1.14
C VAL A 333 40.77 42.16 -2.13
N SER A 334 40.83 43.49 -2.15
CA SER A 334 40.24 44.34 -3.18
C SER A 334 41.28 44.58 -4.28
N GLY A 335 40.95 44.25 -5.53
CA GLY A 335 41.79 44.55 -6.71
C GLY A 335 41.02 44.35 -8.03
N PRO A 336 41.32 45.14 -9.08
CA PRO A 336 40.46 45.27 -10.26
C PRO A 336 40.65 44.11 -11.24
N ILE A 337 39.54 43.64 -11.81
CA ILE A 337 39.55 42.66 -12.89
C ILE A 337 39.57 43.42 -14.22
N SER A 338 40.71 43.41 -14.90
CA SER A 338 40.81 43.80 -16.32
C SER A 338 40.84 42.56 -17.21
N GLU A 339 39.77 42.47 -18.01
CA GLU A 339 39.69 42.04 -19.41
C GLU A 339 40.55 40.88 -19.93
N LEU A 340 39.85 39.83 -20.37
CA LEU A 340 40.23 39.07 -21.57
C LEU A 340 38.95 38.60 -22.30
N GLY A 341 38.68 39.25 -23.42
CA GLY A 341 38.32 38.60 -24.68
C GLY A 341 36.94 37.95 -24.81
N SER A 342 35.99 38.73 -25.33
CA SER A 342 34.71 38.30 -25.90
C SER A 342 34.86 37.62 -27.28
N GLU A 343 34.19 36.48 -27.47
CA GLU A 343 33.60 36.06 -28.76
C GLU A 343 32.24 35.36 -28.53
N PRO A 344 31.30 35.42 -29.50
CA PRO A 344 29.87 35.53 -29.22
C PRO A 344 29.17 34.17 -29.10
N THR A 345 28.39 33.99 -28.03
CA THR A 345 27.38 32.93 -27.92
C THR A 345 25.99 33.49 -28.23
N ALA A 346 25.28 32.80 -29.12
CA ALA A 346 23.94 33.14 -29.58
C ALA A 346 22.92 33.26 -28.41
N PRO A 347 21.88 34.10 -28.54
CA PRO A 347 20.91 34.31 -27.48
C PRO A 347 20.12 33.02 -27.16
N PRO A 348 19.72 32.80 -25.89
CA PRO A 348 18.79 31.74 -25.54
C PRO A 348 17.39 32.08 -26.10
N ASP A 349 16.77 31.09 -26.76
CA ASP A 349 15.39 31.17 -27.23
C ASP A 349 14.44 31.52 -26.08
N GLU A 350 13.53 32.47 -26.34
CA GLU A 350 12.41 32.82 -25.46
C GLU A 350 11.55 31.58 -25.13
N PRO A 351 11.02 31.46 -23.90
CA PRO A 351 10.04 30.44 -23.59
C PRO A 351 8.76 30.70 -24.39
N ALA A 352 8.36 29.71 -25.19
CA ALA A 352 7.14 29.76 -25.98
C ALA A 352 5.90 30.06 -25.09
N PRO A 353 4.95 30.88 -25.56
CA PRO A 353 3.73 31.17 -24.82
C PRO A 353 2.88 29.90 -24.64
N PRO A 354 2.05 29.82 -23.59
CA PRO A 354 1.20 28.66 -23.36
C PRO A 354 0.23 28.46 -24.54
N PRO A 355 -0.04 27.20 -24.94
CA PRO A 355 -1.02 26.94 -26.00
C PRO A 355 -2.40 27.40 -25.53
N GLY A 356 -3.13 28.08 -26.44
CA GLY A 356 -4.52 28.45 -26.24
C GLY A 356 -5.43 27.24 -26.00
N PRO A 357 -6.65 27.47 -25.50
CA PRO A 357 -7.57 26.40 -25.12
C PRO A 357 -7.86 25.49 -26.32
N ALA A 358 -7.58 24.19 -26.15
CA ALA A 358 -7.86 23.17 -27.14
C ALA A 358 -9.37 23.09 -27.43
N GLU A 359 -9.70 22.99 -28.72
CA GLU A 359 -11.07 22.85 -29.23
C GLU A 359 -11.84 21.72 -28.53
N ALA A 360 -13.05 22.06 -28.11
CA ALA A 360 -13.99 21.15 -27.48
C ALA A 360 -14.48 20.10 -28.49
N LEU A 361 -14.36 18.83 -28.12
CA LEU A 361 -15.16 17.76 -28.72
C LEU A 361 -16.65 18.03 -28.43
N PRO A 362 -17.57 17.72 -29.36
CA PRO A 362 -18.99 17.99 -29.17
C PRO A 362 -19.57 17.16 -28.01
N PRO A 363 -20.49 17.72 -27.21
CA PRO A 363 -21.05 17.03 -26.05
C PRO A 363 -22.13 16.02 -26.51
N GLU A 364 -21.89 14.74 -26.30
CA GLU A 364 -22.95 13.75 -26.25
C GLU A 364 -23.54 13.69 -24.83
N GLY A 365 -24.85 13.93 -24.74
CA GLY A 365 -25.70 13.54 -23.61
C GLY A 365 -25.66 14.44 -22.38
N LYS A 366 -26.62 15.37 -22.27
CA LYS A 366 -26.99 15.98 -20.98
C LYS A 366 -27.59 14.91 -20.06
N GLU A 367 -26.87 14.53 -19.01
CA GLU A 367 -27.49 14.00 -17.79
C GLU A 367 -27.10 14.87 -16.59
N SER A 368 -28.14 15.30 -15.86
CA SER A 368 -28.23 15.87 -14.50
C SER A 368 -27.01 16.58 -13.89
N GLY A 369 -27.23 17.81 -13.43
CA GLY A 369 -26.23 18.65 -12.74
C GLY A 369 -25.53 17.97 -11.55
N PRO A 370 -24.35 18.46 -11.17
CA PRO A 370 -23.48 17.74 -10.24
C PRO A 370 -24.11 17.67 -8.85
N ASP A 371 -24.27 16.44 -8.36
CA ASP A 371 -24.36 16.14 -6.92
C ASP A 371 -23.21 16.85 -6.18
N PRO A 372 -23.38 17.20 -4.89
CA PRO A 372 -22.29 17.75 -4.10
C PRO A 372 -21.06 16.85 -4.23
N ALA A 373 -19.91 17.47 -4.52
CA ALA A 373 -18.69 16.74 -4.81
C ALA A 373 -18.37 15.78 -3.65
N PRO A 374 -18.13 14.49 -3.91
CA PRO A 374 -17.83 13.52 -2.87
C PRO A 374 -16.58 13.94 -2.09
N ASP A 375 -16.53 13.56 -0.81
CA ASP A 375 -15.39 13.77 0.08
C ASP A 375 -14.06 13.42 -0.65
N PRO A 376 -13.04 14.31 -0.60
CA PRO A 376 -11.73 14.06 -1.18
C PRO A 376 -11.13 12.68 -0.93
N GLU A 377 -11.29 12.15 0.28
CA GLU A 377 -10.76 10.82 0.63
C GLU A 377 -11.59 9.69 0.02
N ALA A 378 -12.92 9.86 -0.04
CA ALA A 378 -13.84 8.89 -0.65
C ALA A 378 -13.60 8.75 -2.16
N ALA A 379 -13.45 9.89 -2.85
CA ALA A 379 -13.17 9.91 -4.28
C ALA A 379 -11.83 9.23 -4.61
N LEU A 380 -10.79 9.50 -3.81
CA LEU A 380 -9.48 8.89 -4.01
C LEU A 380 -9.50 7.37 -3.72
N ALA A 381 -10.21 6.94 -2.68
CA ALA A 381 -10.38 5.52 -2.37
C ALA A 381 -11.10 4.78 -3.50
N GLU A 382 -12.12 5.40 -4.12
CA GLU A 382 -12.81 4.82 -5.29
C GLU A 382 -11.89 4.70 -6.51
N ILE A 383 -11.11 5.75 -6.81
CA ILE A 383 -10.15 5.75 -7.93
C ILE A 383 -9.14 4.60 -7.75
N ARG A 384 -8.58 4.44 -6.54
CA ARG A 384 -7.63 3.36 -6.22
C ARG A 384 -8.27 1.99 -6.37
N ALA A 385 -9.44 1.78 -5.77
CA ALA A 385 -10.14 0.49 -5.84
C ALA A 385 -10.44 0.05 -7.29
N ARG A 386 -10.88 0.96 -8.15
CA ARG A 386 -11.11 0.68 -9.58
C ARG A 386 -9.80 0.37 -10.32
N ALA A 387 -8.72 1.07 -9.99
CA ALA A 387 -7.41 0.82 -10.58
C ALA A 387 -6.86 -0.56 -10.14
N ASP A 388 -7.02 -0.94 -8.88
CA ASP A 388 -6.63 -2.26 -8.35
C ASP A 388 -7.44 -3.40 -9.00
N ALA A 389 -8.73 -3.17 -9.27
CA ALA A 389 -9.58 -4.11 -10.00
C ALA A 389 -9.18 -4.27 -11.49
N GLY A 390 -8.24 -3.45 -11.99
CA GLY A 390 -7.81 -3.41 -13.38
C GLY A 390 -8.83 -2.73 -14.30
N GLU A 391 -9.79 -1.97 -13.74
CA GLU A 391 -10.79 -1.21 -14.47
C GLU A 391 -10.27 0.20 -14.79
N SER A 392 -9.13 0.29 -15.46
CA SER A 392 -8.40 1.54 -15.64
C SER A 392 -9.22 2.65 -16.33
N GLY A 393 -10.14 2.29 -17.24
CA GLY A 393 -11.06 3.26 -17.85
C GLY A 393 -12.09 3.81 -16.87
N ALA A 394 -12.58 2.99 -15.93
CA ALA A 394 -13.51 3.41 -14.88
C ALA A 394 -12.80 4.25 -13.82
N ALA A 395 -11.56 3.89 -13.47
CA ALA A 395 -10.69 4.68 -12.59
C ALA A 395 -10.37 6.05 -13.22
N TRP A 396 -10.06 6.08 -14.52
CA TRP A 396 -9.78 7.31 -15.26
C TRP A 396 -10.98 8.26 -15.28
N ARG A 397 -12.20 7.74 -15.52
CA ARG A 397 -13.43 8.57 -15.46
C ARG A 397 -13.66 9.17 -14.07
N ALA A 398 -13.52 8.36 -13.02
CA ALA A 398 -13.67 8.83 -11.64
C ALA A 398 -12.64 9.91 -11.29
N LEU A 399 -11.38 9.70 -11.70
CA LEU A 399 -10.30 10.66 -11.54
C LEU A 399 -10.57 11.98 -12.28
N ARG A 400 -11.06 11.91 -13.53
CA ARG A 400 -11.41 13.10 -14.31
C ARG A 400 -12.55 13.90 -13.69
N ALA A 401 -13.55 13.21 -13.13
CA ALA A 401 -14.62 13.87 -12.37
C ALA A 401 -14.07 14.56 -11.10
N ALA A 402 -13.19 13.88 -10.36
CA ALA A 402 -12.55 14.45 -9.17
C ALA A 402 -11.69 15.68 -9.50
N LEU A 403 -10.90 15.63 -10.58
CA LEU A 403 -10.09 16.76 -11.06
C LEU A 403 -10.95 17.91 -11.61
N ALA A 404 -12.11 17.63 -12.19
CA ALA A 404 -13.04 18.68 -12.63
C ALA A 404 -13.60 19.45 -11.42
N ALA A 405 -13.89 18.75 -10.32
CA ALA A 405 -14.31 19.38 -9.08
C ALA A 405 -13.15 20.10 -8.35
N ARG A 406 -11.92 19.56 -8.44
CA ARG A 406 -10.72 20.06 -7.75
C ARG A 406 -9.50 20.09 -8.68
N PRO A 407 -9.39 21.11 -9.55
CA PRO A 407 -8.36 21.13 -10.60
C PRO A 407 -6.93 21.40 -10.07
N THR A 408 -6.81 21.96 -8.87
CA THR A 408 -5.55 22.38 -8.23
C THR A 408 -5.10 21.44 -7.11
N ASP A 409 -5.60 20.20 -7.07
CA ASP A 409 -5.22 19.20 -6.08
C ASP A 409 -3.97 18.42 -6.54
N PRO A 410 -2.80 18.59 -5.90
CA PRO A 410 -1.56 17.94 -6.32
C PRO A 410 -1.61 16.41 -6.20
N THR A 411 -2.31 15.89 -5.20
CA THR A 411 -2.47 14.45 -5.00
C THR A 411 -3.30 13.84 -6.14
N LEU A 412 -4.41 14.47 -6.54
CA LEU A 412 -5.17 13.99 -7.70
C LEU A 412 -4.35 14.03 -9.00
N ARG A 413 -3.52 15.06 -9.21
CA ARG A 413 -2.60 15.12 -10.37
C ARG A 413 -1.53 14.03 -10.31
N PHE A 414 -1.03 13.70 -9.13
CA PHE A 414 -0.11 12.59 -8.95
C PHE A 414 -0.76 11.24 -9.31
N TYR A 415 -1.98 10.98 -8.85
CA TYR A 415 -2.73 9.77 -9.23
C TYR A 415 -3.12 9.76 -10.72
N GLU A 416 -3.35 10.91 -11.35
CA GLU A 416 -3.46 11.04 -12.82
C GLU A 416 -2.20 10.54 -13.52
N GLY A 417 -1.03 10.96 -13.03
CA GLY A 417 0.26 10.51 -13.54
C GLY A 417 0.44 9.00 -13.40
N LEU A 418 0.16 8.44 -12.22
CA LEU A 418 0.28 7.01 -11.97
C LEU A 418 -0.66 6.18 -12.86
N ILE A 419 -1.93 6.60 -12.99
CA ILE A 419 -2.91 5.87 -13.80
C ILE A 419 -2.53 5.98 -15.29
N ALA A 420 -2.16 7.16 -15.78
CA ALA A 420 -1.72 7.35 -17.16
C ALA A 420 -0.47 6.51 -17.47
N ALA A 421 0.50 6.45 -16.56
CA ALA A 421 1.69 5.59 -16.70
C ALA A 421 1.27 4.11 -16.74
N SER A 422 0.35 3.70 -15.88
CA SER A 422 -0.25 2.37 -15.89
C SER A 422 -1.12 2.10 -17.13
N LEU A 423 -1.40 3.09 -17.97
CA LEU A 423 -2.11 2.96 -19.25
C LEU A 423 -1.16 2.96 -20.45
N GLY A 424 0.15 3.13 -20.23
CA GLY A 424 1.12 3.33 -21.31
C GLY A 424 0.99 4.71 -21.98
N ARG A 425 0.26 5.64 -21.36
CA ARG A 425 0.09 7.01 -21.86
C ARG A 425 1.19 7.90 -21.29
N GLU A 426 2.41 7.64 -21.72
CA GLU A 426 3.63 8.20 -21.10
C GLU A 426 3.67 9.73 -21.14
N ALA A 427 3.23 10.34 -22.25
CA ALA A 427 3.16 11.79 -22.39
C ALA A 427 2.13 12.44 -21.43
N GLU A 428 0.97 11.79 -21.23
CA GLU A 428 -0.03 12.25 -20.27
C GLU A 428 0.47 12.06 -18.84
N ALA A 429 1.14 10.95 -18.56
CA ALA A 429 1.72 10.66 -17.25
C ALA A 429 2.77 11.70 -16.85
N GLU A 430 3.70 12.01 -17.75
CA GLU A 430 4.72 13.03 -17.52
C GLU A 430 4.08 14.39 -17.27
N ARG A 431 3.11 14.80 -18.09
CA ARG A 431 2.38 16.06 -17.90
C ARG A 431 1.70 16.11 -16.53
N ALA A 432 1.05 15.04 -16.11
CA ALA A 432 0.34 14.98 -14.85
C ALA A 432 1.28 15.03 -13.64
N PHE A 433 2.40 14.28 -13.67
CA PHE A 433 3.43 14.40 -12.63
C PHE A 433 4.02 15.81 -12.56
N ARG A 434 4.32 16.43 -13.71
CA ARG A 434 4.80 17.82 -13.75
C ARG A 434 3.75 18.80 -13.22
N ALA A 435 2.46 18.57 -13.50
CA ALA A 435 1.38 19.38 -12.94
C ALA A 435 1.28 19.22 -11.41
N ALA A 436 1.45 18.01 -10.88
CA ALA A 436 1.54 17.79 -9.43
C ALA A 436 2.72 18.56 -8.83
N LEU A 437 3.89 18.51 -9.47
CA LEU A 437 5.10 19.22 -9.03
C LEU A 437 5.03 20.74 -9.20
N TYR A 438 4.21 21.23 -10.14
CA TYR A 438 3.93 22.65 -10.28
C TYR A 438 3.08 23.16 -9.12
N LEU A 439 2.09 22.38 -8.69
CA LEU A 439 1.21 22.70 -7.57
C LEU A 439 1.91 22.53 -6.22
N ASP A 440 2.77 21.51 -6.11
CA ASP A 440 3.60 21.25 -4.92
C ASP A 440 5.02 20.81 -5.35
N PRO A 441 5.99 21.74 -5.37
CA PRO A 441 7.38 21.43 -5.68
C PRO A 441 8.07 20.48 -4.68
N GLY A 442 7.52 20.37 -3.46
CA GLY A 442 7.99 19.49 -2.39
C GLY A 442 7.45 18.06 -2.47
N PHE A 443 6.60 17.75 -3.45
CA PHE A 443 5.92 16.47 -3.57
C PHE A 443 6.92 15.34 -3.93
N VAL A 444 7.46 14.70 -2.89
CA VAL A 444 8.52 13.68 -2.98
C VAL A 444 8.16 12.56 -3.96
N MET A 445 6.96 11.99 -3.82
CA MET A 445 6.52 10.85 -4.63
C MET A 445 6.33 11.19 -6.11
N ALA A 446 5.96 12.43 -6.44
CA ALA A 446 5.80 12.87 -7.82
C ALA A 446 7.17 13.01 -8.51
N HIS A 447 8.20 13.51 -7.81
CA HIS A 447 9.58 13.50 -8.29
C HIS A 447 10.09 12.07 -8.50
N HIS A 448 9.83 11.18 -7.54
CA HIS A 448 10.27 9.78 -7.61
C HIS A 448 9.67 9.07 -8.83
N HIS A 449 8.35 9.13 -9.00
CA HIS A 449 7.66 8.47 -10.10
C HIS A 449 7.93 9.12 -11.47
N LEU A 450 8.10 10.44 -11.53
CA LEU A 450 8.55 11.12 -12.75
C LEU A 450 9.94 10.63 -13.16
N GLY A 451 10.85 10.49 -12.20
CA GLY A 451 12.19 9.95 -12.44
C GLY A 451 12.18 8.54 -13.00
N LEU A 452 11.39 7.64 -12.41
CA LEU A 452 11.22 6.27 -12.91
C LEU A 452 10.61 6.23 -14.32
N LEU A 453 9.59 7.05 -14.58
CA LEU A 453 8.96 7.15 -15.90
C LEU A 453 9.99 7.60 -16.95
N LEU A 454 10.72 8.68 -16.68
CA LEU A 454 11.72 9.23 -17.59
C LEU A 454 12.88 8.25 -17.83
N ALA A 455 13.27 7.48 -16.81
CA ALA A 455 14.28 6.44 -16.95
C ALA A 455 13.81 5.34 -17.91
N GLY A 456 12.54 4.91 -17.77
CA GLY A 456 11.92 3.95 -18.70
C GLY A 456 11.84 4.46 -20.15
N LEU A 457 11.69 5.77 -20.34
CA LEU A 457 11.71 6.44 -21.64
C LEU A 457 13.11 6.65 -22.23
N GLY A 458 14.17 6.22 -21.54
CA GLY A 458 15.56 6.45 -21.95
C GLY A 458 16.02 7.91 -21.82
N ARG A 459 15.24 8.77 -21.15
CA ARG A 459 15.59 10.19 -20.91
C ARG A 459 16.46 10.32 -19.67
N THR A 460 17.65 9.75 -19.74
CA THR A 460 18.58 9.52 -18.63
C THR A 460 18.85 10.76 -17.78
N GLU A 461 19.14 11.88 -18.42
CA GLU A 461 19.55 13.12 -17.76
C GLU A 461 18.37 13.80 -17.02
N ALA A 462 17.19 13.80 -17.64
CA ALA A 462 15.97 14.30 -16.98
C ALA A 462 15.52 13.37 -15.83
N ALA A 463 15.68 12.06 -16.01
CA ALA A 463 15.37 11.06 -14.99
C ALA A 463 16.27 11.21 -13.76
N ARG A 464 17.59 11.38 -13.95
CA ARG A 464 18.54 11.62 -12.85
C ARG A 464 18.16 12.84 -12.04
N ARG A 465 17.86 13.98 -12.69
CA ARG A 465 17.43 15.19 -11.99
C ARG A 465 16.17 15.00 -11.16
N ALA A 466 15.16 14.31 -11.69
CA ALA A 466 13.93 14.03 -10.94
C ALA A 466 14.19 13.12 -9.73
N LEU A 467 15.02 12.08 -9.89
CA LEU A 467 15.40 11.19 -8.78
C LEU A 467 16.29 11.88 -7.74
N ASP A 468 17.21 12.76 -8.15
CA ASP A 468 18.01 13.56 -7.23
C ASP A 468 17.15 14.54 -6.42
N ASN A 469 16.12 15.12 -7.03
CA ASN A 469 15.14 15.94 -6.31
C ASN A 469 14.34 15.10 -5.30
N ALA A 470 13.84 13.92 -5.70
CA ALA A 470 13.17 13.01 -4.78
C ALA A 470 14.08 12.62 -3.61
N LEU A 471 15.35 12.29 -3.88
CA LEU A 471 16.36 11.94 -2.89
C LEU A 471 16.62 13.11 -1.93
N ARG A 472 16.89 14.31 -2.45
CA ARG A 472 17.17 15.51 -1.66
C ARG A 472 15.99 15.88 -0.76
N LEU A 473 14.77 15.87 -1.31
CA LEU A 473 13.56 16.19 -0.55
C LEU A 473 13.29 15.14 0.53
N SER A 474 13.49 13.86 0.21
CA SER A 474 13.36 12.77 1.19
C SER A 474 14.39 12.90 2.32
N GLN A 475 15.65 13.22 2.01
CA GLN A 475 16.71 13.40 3.01
C GLN A 475 16.52 14.66 3.88
N ALA A 476 15.72 15.63 3.43
CA ALA A 476 15.38 16.80 4.21
C ALA A 476 14.29 16.53 5.26
N LEU A 477 13.59 15.39 5.17
CA LEU A 477 12.61 14.95 6.14
C LEU A 477 13.27 14.03 7.19
N PRO A 478 12.73 13.96 8.43
CA PRO A 478 13.12 12.93 9.38
C PRO A 478 13.02 11.54 8.74
N PRO A 479 14.02 10.65 8.90
CA PRO A 479 14.08 9.35 8.23
C PRO A 479 12.78 8.52 8.33
N GLU A 480 12.14 8.54 9.49
CA GLU A 480 10.91 7.84 9.86
C GLU A 480 9.63 8.50 9.36
N THR A 481 9.72 9.66 8.70
CA THR A 481 8.54 10.40 8.20
C THR A 481 7.83 9.59 7.14
N VAL A 482 6.62 9.15 7.45
CA VAL A 482 5.75 8.41 6.52
C VAL A 482 5.16 9.38 5.48
N LEU A 483 5.40 9.11 4.20
CA LEU A 483 4.84 9.89 3.11
C LEU A 483 3.43 9.40 2.79
N ARG A 484 2.45 10.32 2.81
CA ARG A 484 1.01 10.03 2.64
C ARG A 484 0.73 9.25 1.34
N GLU A 485 1.34 9.67 0.23
CA GLU A 485 1.21 9.04 -1.10
C GLU A 485 2.26 7.97 -1.37
N GLY A 486 3.19 7.74 -0.43
CA GLY A 486 4.15 6.64 -0.48
C GLY A 486 3.54 5.29 -0.10
N ASP A 487 2.20 5.24 0.00
CA ASP A 487 1.43 4.15 0.57
C ASP A 487 2.02 3.67 1.89
N GLY A 488 2.58 4.59 2.68
CA GLY A 488 3.20 4.39 3.99
C GLY A 488 4.70 4.04 4.02
N ALA A 489 5.40 4.23 2.89
CA ALA A 489 6.86 4.32 2.87
C ALA A 489 7.37 5.59 3.62
N THR A 490 8.50 5.45 4.30
CA THR A 490 9.20 6.52 4.99
C THR A 490 10.11 7.32 4.06
N ALA A 491 10.54 8.49 4.51
CA ALA A 491 11.46 9.32 3.75
C ALA A 491 12.81 8.63 3.51
N ALA A 492 13.34 7.88 4.48
CA ALA A 492 14.58 7.11 4.30
C ALA A 492 14.49 6.09 3.15
N GLU A 493 13.31 5.51 2.99
CA GLU A 493 13.02 4.43 2.06
C GLU A 493 12.89 4.94 0.63
N ILE A 494 12.14 6.02 0.47
CA ILE A 494 12.07 6.71 -0.82
C ILE A 494 13.42 7.29 -1.22
N ALA A 495 14.23 7.75 -0.26
CA ALA A 495 15.61 8.14 -0.51
C ALA A 495 16.47 6.96 -1.01
N ALA A 496 16.38 5.79 -0.36
CA ALA A 496 17.11 4.59 -0.78
C ALA A 496 16.68 4.12 -2.18
N GLY A 497 15.37 4.07 -2.44
CA GLY A 497 14.82 3.69 -3.74
C GLY A 497 15.20 4.66 -4.85
N ALA A 498 15.12 5.97 -4.59
CA ALA A 498 15.55 7.00 -5.55
C ALA A 498 17.04 6.89 -5.88
N ARG A 499 17.89 6.61 -4.89
CA ARG A 499 19.33 6.39 -5.10
C ARG A 499 19.59 5.16 -5.96
N ALA A 500 18.97 4.03 -5.63
CA ALA A 500 19.13 2.78 -6.39
C ALA A 500 18.67 2.95 -7.85
N ALA A 501 17.51 3.56 -8.06
CA ALA A 501 16.98 3.84 -9.39
C ALA A 501 17.92 4.76 -10.19
N ARG A 502 18.46 5.81 -9.56
CA ARG A 502 19.38 6.76 -10.20
C ARG A 502 20.68 6.08 -10.61
N ASP A 503 21.25 5.26 -9.73
CA ASP A 503 22.52 4.56 -9.97
C ASP A 503 22.39 3.44 -11.01
N GLY A 504 21.16 3.01 -11.32
CA GLY A 504 20.83 2.10 -12.41
C GLY A 504 20.65 2.75 -13.78
N ILE A 505 20.53 4.08 -13.87
CA ILE A 505 20.34 4.78 -15.16
C ILE A 505 21.63 4.71 -15.98
N GLY A 506 21.58 3.97 -17.10
CA GLY A 506 22.67 3.86 -18.09
C GLY A 506 23.55 2.61 -17.94
N ARG A 507 23.19 1.66 -17.08
CA ARG A 507 23.67 0.27 -17.14
C ARG A 507 22.72 -0.54 -18.01
#